data_AF-A0A957ES17-F1
#
_entry.id   AF-A0A957ES17-F1
#
_cell.length_a   1.000
_cell.length_b   1.000
_cell.length_c   1.000
_cell.angle_alpha   90.00
_cell.angle_beta   90.00
_cell.angle_gamma   90.00
#
_symmetry.space_group_name_H-M   'P 1'
#
loop_
_entity.id
_entity.type
_entity.pdbx_description
1 polymer ?
#
loop_
_entity_poly.entity_id
_entity_poly.type
_entity_poly.pdbx_seq_one_letter_code
_entity_poly.pdbx_strand_id
1 'polypeptide(L)'
;MGCNTAGELWPETLAEVQAWFQNGASEQDMPAMARAMQTVLPDVAFKRITSHRCIVTYTPSGYPTIDHAPGDENGRLFVATGGNGSSAQGADTLGLLAAGFMFDGRWLDDLPREPFLATNKWGKGKENPSKAQVRAAQLAAQQGE
;
A
#
# COMPACT_ATOMS: atom_id res chain seq x y z
N MET A 1 2.42 -7.44 3.27
CA MET A 1 1.52 -6.29 3.34
C MET A 1 2.31 -5.04 3.64
N GLY A 2 2.56 -4.26 2.59
CA GLY A 2 3.10 -2.90 2.57
C GLY A 2 4.57 -2.74 2.95
N CYS A 3 5.09 -3.59 3.83
CA CYS A 3 6.44 -3.46 4.38
C CYS A 3 7.52 -4.18 3.56
N ASN A 4 7.17 -4.86 2.45
CA ASN A 4 8.11 -5.54 1.56
C ASN A 4 9.01 -6.58 2.29
N THR A 5 8.45 -7.33 3.25
CA THR A 5 9.13 -8.40 3.99
C THR A 5 8.88 -9.76 3.35
N ALA A 6 9.64 -10.79 3.77
CA ALA A 6 9.44 -12.16 3.29
C ALA A 6 8.06 -12.74 3.70
N GLY A 7 7.49 -12.25 4.80
CA GLY A 7 6.16 -12.63 5.29
C GLY A 7 5.00 -11.86 4.65
N GLU A 8 5.23 -11.21 3.51
CA GLU A 8 4.23 -10.40 2.82
C GLU A 8 3.11 -11.25 2.19
N LEU A 9 1.88 -11.01 2.65
CA LEU A 9 0.66 -11.59 2.08
C LEU A 9 -0.04 -10.62 1.10
N TRP A 10 -0.81 -11.19 0.19
CA TRP A 10 -1.62 -10.49 -0.83
C TRP A 10 -3.05 -11.03 -0.79
N PRO A 11 -3.89 -10.59 0.17
CA PRO A 11 -5.27 -11.06 0.24
C PRO A 11 -6.06 -10.54 -0.96
N GLU A 12 -6.87 -11.41 -1.56
CA GLU A 12 -7.72 -11.10 -2.71
C GLU A 12 -9.18 -10.87 -2.27
N THR A 13 -9.53 -11.30 -1.06
CA THR A 13 -10.89 -11.20 -0.52
C THR A 13 -10.92 -10.40 0.78
N LEU A 14 -12.09 -9.80 1.04
CA LEU A 14 -12.35 -9.14 2.33
C LEU A 14 -12.20 -10.11 3.52
N ALA A 15 -12.61 -11.37 3.35
CA ALA A 15 -12.52 -12.39 4.40
C ALA A 15 -11.06 -12.69 4.76
N GLU A 16 -10.16 -12.78 3.77
CA GLU A 16 -8.72 -12.96 4.01
C GLU A 16 -8.10 -11.76 4.71
N VAL A 17 -8.47 -10.53 4.30
CA VAL A 17 -8.05 -9.30 4.97
C VAL A 17 -8.47 -9.34 6.46
N GLN A 18 -9.74 -9.64 6.73
CA GLN A 18 -10.28 -9.69 8.08
C GLN A 18 -9.60 -10.77 8.93
N ALA A 19 -9.45 -11.98 8.38
CA ALA A 19 -8.78 -13.09 9.05
C ALA A 19 -7.35 -12.72 9.45
N TRP A 20 -6.61 -12.04 8.56
CA TRP A 20 -5.27 -11.56 8.89
C TRP A 20 -5.27 -10.47 9.96
N PHE A 21 -6.17 -9.48 9.90
CA PHE A 21 -6.21 -8.43 10.91
C PHE A 21 -6.50 -8.97 12.31
N GLN A 22 -7.35 -9.99 12.39
CA GLN A 22 -7.74 -10.63 13.64
C GLN A 22 -6.64 -11.57 14.16
N ASN A 23 -6.13 -12.46 13.30
CA ASN A 23 -5.36 -13.63 13.73
C ASN A 23 -3.99 -13.76 13.05
N GLY A 24 -3.58 -12.82 12.19
CA GLY A 24 -2.34 -12.88 11.44
C GLY A 24 -1.08 -12.77 12.31
N ALA A 25 0.00 -13.44 11.90
CA ALA A 25 1.28 -13.47 12.60
C ALA A 25 2.08 -12.15 12.44
N SER A 26 1.59 -11.06 13.05
CA SER A 26 2.17 -9.71 12.93
C SER A 26 3.57 -9.55 13.55
N GLU A 27 3.97 -10.47 14.43
CA GLU A 27 5.26 -10.41 15.13
C GLU A 27 6.37 -11.17 14.39
N GLN A 28 6.07 -11.87 13.30
CA GLN A 28 7.04 -12.75 12.62
C GLN A 28 8.31 -12.02 12.16
N ASP A 29 8.17 -10.77 11.71
CA ASP A 29 9.28 -9.95 11.19
C ASP A 29 9.95 -9.11 12.31
N MET A 30 9.35 -9.06 13.51
CA MET A 30 9.80 -8.22 14.61
C MET A 30 11.26 -8.49 15.03
N PRO A 31 11.74 -9.75 15.17
CA PRO A 31 13.13 -10.01 15.54
C PRO A 31 14.14 -9.49 14.51
N ALA A 32 13.83 -9.60 13.22
CA ALA A 32 14.70 -9.12 12.15
C ALA A 32 14.73 -7.58 12.11
N MET A 33 13.56 -6.93 12.23
CA MET A 33 13.46 -5.48 12.28
C MET A 33 14.14 -4.89 13.52
N ALA A 34 13.97 -5.50 14.70
CA ALA A 34 14.61 -5.06 15.93
C ALA A 34 16.15 -5.10 15.81
N ARG A 35 16.71 -6.18 15.25
CA ARG A 35 18.15 -6.26 14.99
C ARG A 35 18.62 -5.18 14.01
N ALA A 36 17.90 -4.97 12.91
CA ALA A 36 18.23 -3.93 11.95
C ALA A 36 18.23 -2.53 12.59
N MET A 37 17.22 -2.21 13.41
CA MET A 37 17.14 -0.94 14.13
C MET A 37 18.30 -0.77 15.11
N GLN A 38 18.66 -1.81 15.87
CA GLN A 38 19.79 -1.78 16.81
C GLN A 38 21.13 -1.59 16.10
N THR A 39 21.31 -2.17 14.91
CA THR A 39 22.51 -1.93 14.09
C THR A 39 22.60 -0.49 13.61
N VAL A 40 21.47 0.12 13.21
CA VAL A 40 21.43 1.51 12.72
C VAL A 40 21.55 2.53 13.85
N LEU A 41 21.03 2.21 15.04
CA LEU A 41 20.99 3.07 16.22
C LEU A 41 21.66 2.38 17.42
N PRO A 42 23.00 2.17 17.38
CA PRO A 42 23.71 1.34 18.36
C PRO A 42 23.67 1.92 19.78
N ASP A 43 23.60 3.24 19.92
CA ASP A 43 23.63 3.92 21.21
C ASP A 43 22.23 4.14 21.82
N VAL A 44 21.16 3.74 21.10
CA VAL A 44 19.78 3.91 21.57
C VAL A 44 19.37 2.73 22.45
N ALA A 45 19.04 3.01 23.71
CA ALA A 45 18.45 2.04 24.62
C ALA A 45 16.95 1.84 24.35
N PHE A 46 16.60 0.93 23.44
CA PHE A 46 15.21 0.57 23.14
C PHE A 46 14.49 0.01 24.38
N LYS A 47 13.59 0.79 24.98
CA LYS A 47 12.82 0.37 26.17
C LYS A 47 11.67 -0.57 25.85
N ARG A 48 11.09 -0.45 24.66
CA ARG A 48 9.99 -1.25 24.17
C ARG A 48 9.99 -1.25 22.64
N ILE A 49 9.67 -2.41 22.07
CA ILE A 49 9.41 -2.58 20.63
C ILE A 49 8.06 -3.30 20.55
N THR A 50 7.20 -2.88 19.63
CA THR A 50 5.87 -3.47 19.40
C THR A 50 5.59 -3.54 17.91
N SER A 51 4.86 -4.57 17.47
CA SER A 51 4.34 -4.64 16.10
C SER A 51 2.87 -4.21 16.04
N HIS A 52 2.50 -3.65 14.89
CA HIS A 52 1.12 -3.32 14.57
C HIS A 52 0.80 -3.78 13.14
N ARG A 53 -0.42 -4.27 12.94
CA ARG A 53 -0.92 -4.70 11.65
C ARG A 53 -1.28 -3.49 10.79
N CYS A 54 -0.65 -3.38 9.63
CA CYS A 54 -0.95 -2.38 8.60
C CYS A 54 -1.16 -3.07 7.24
N ILE A 55 -2.14 -2.58 6.47
CA ILE A 55 -2.40 -3.00 5.10
C ILE A 55 -2.37 -1.78 4.18
N VAL A 56 -1.97 -2.00 2.93
CA VAL A 56 -2.00 -0.98 1.88
C VAL A 56 -2.79 -1.52 0.69
N THR A 57 -3.46 -0.64 -0.02
CA THR A 57 -4.17 -0.97 -1.26
C THR A 57 -3.37 -0.44 -2.43
N TYR A 58 -3.09 -1.31 -3.40
CA TYR A 58 -2.40 -0.94 -4.63
C TYR A 58 -3.40 -0.71 -5.76
N THR A 59 -3.12 0.30 -6.59
CA THR A 59 -3.91 0.61 -7.78
C THR A 59 -3.17 0.16 -9.05
N PRO A 60 -3.89 -0.06 -10.16
CA PRO A 60 -3.28 -0.40 -11.44
C PRO A 60 -2.22 0.59 -11.93
N SER A 61 -2.49 1.89 -11.76
CA SER A 61 -1.60 2.97 -12.20
C SER A 61 -0.40 3.17 -11.28
N GLY A 62 -0.45 2.67 -10.05
CA GLY A 62 0.51 3.01 -9.00
C GLY A 62 0.32 4.41 -8.40
N TYR A 63 -0.73 5.12 -8.80
CA TYR A 63 -1.16 6.40 -8.21
C TYR A 63 -2.48 6.21 -7.47
N PRO A 64 -2.76 6.99 -6.41
CA PRO A 64 -4.05 6.96 -5.74
C PRO A 64 -5.19 7.16 -6.74
N THR A 65 -6.29 6.44 -6.55
CA THR A 65 -7.52 6.70 -7.30
C THR A 65 -8.24 7.86 -6.63
N ILE A 66 -8.41 8.97 -7.34
CA ILE A 66 -9.19 10.13 -6.92
C ILE A 66 -10.15 10.44 -8.07
N ASP A 67 -11.38 9.95 -8.05
CA ASP A 67 -12.31 10.04 -9.20
C ASP A 67 -13.78 9.84 -8.80
N HIS A 68 -14.70 10.04 -9.74
CA HIS A 68 -16.06 9.53 -9.61
C HIS A 68 -16.04 8.01 -9.50
N ALA A 69 -16.93 7.47 -8.67
CA ALA A 69 -17.11 6.03 -8.59
C ALA A 69 -17.75 5.51 -9.89
N PRO A 70 -17.13 4.53 -10.57
CA PRO A 70 -17.72 3.94 -11.77
C PRO A 70 -19.08 3.33 -11.45
N GLY A 71 -20.06 3.55 -12.33
CA GLY A 71 -21.40 2.98 -12.20
C GLY A 71 -22.37 3.77 -11.32
N ASP A 72 -21.96 4.89 -10.71
CA ASP A 72 -22.92 5.82 -10.11
C ASP A 72 -23.54 6.72 -11.18
N GLU A 73 -24.76 6.38 -11.61
CA GLU A 73 -25.53 7.12 -12.61
C GLU A 73 -25.80 8.58 -12.21
N ASN A 74 -25.75 8.89 -10.91
CA ASN A 74 -25.99 10.25 -10.42
C ASN A 74 -24.72 11.11 -10.35
N GLY A 75 -23.53 10.51 -10.50
CA GLY A 75 -22.24 11.20 -10.40
C GLY A 75 -21.97 11.85 -9.03
N ARG A 76 -22.62 11.39 -7.96
CA ARG A 76 -22.51 11.93 -6.60
C ARG A 76 -21.56 11.14 -5.69
N LEU A 77 -21.18 9.93 -6.10
CA LEU A 77 -20.22 9.10 -5.38
C LEU A 77 -18.82 9.30 -5.94
N PHE A 78 -17.88 9.52 -5.04
CA PHE A 78 -16.46 9.73 -5.34
C PHE A 78 -15.59 8.78 -4.53
N VAL A 79 -14.41 8.47 -5.05
CA VAL A 79 -13.41 7.62 -4.41
C VAL A 79 -12.09 8.38 -4.28
N ALA A 80 -11.46 8.27 -3.13
CA ALA A 80 -10.10 8.75 -2.85
C ALA A 80 -9.37 7.67 -2.05
N THR A 81 -8.76 6.69 -2.74
CA THR A 81 -8.22 5.46 -2.14
C THR A 81 -6.98 4.95 -2.86
N GLY A 82 -6.43 3.81 -2.42
CA GLY A 82 -5.35 3.12 -3.13
C GLY A 82 -4.00 3.80 -2.90
N GLY A 83 -3.59 3.97 -1.64
CA GLY A 83 -2.43 4.78 -1.30
C GLY A 83 -1.05 4.22 -1.68
N ASN A 84 -0.99 3.02 -2.29
CA ASN A 84 0.22 2.40 -2.85
C ASN A 84 1.44 2.32 -1.90
N GLY A 85 1.22 2.40 -0.58
CA GLY A 85 2.26 2.39 0.44
C GLY A 85 3.08 3.68 0.58
N SER A 86 2.72 4.76 -0.11
CA SER A 86 3.47 6.03 -0.09
C SER A 86 2.61 7.27 0.18
N SER A 87 1.28 7.15 0.13
CA SER A 87 0.38 8.31 0.26
C SER A 87 0.44 9.04 1.60
N ALA A 88 0.94 8.42 2.67
CA ALA A 88 1.07 9.09 3.97
C ALA A 88 1.95 10.36 3.88
N GLN A 89 3.01 10.34 3.08
CA GLN A 89 3.90 11.50 2.89
C GLN A 89 3.22 12.65 2.14
N GLY A 90 2.29 12.33 1.24
CA GLY A 90 1.60 13.29 0.37
C GLY A 90 0.14 13.54 0.76
N ALA A 91 -0.27 13.20 1.98
CA ALA A 91 -1.67 13.15 2.38
C ALA A 91 -2.38 14.51 2.24
N ASP A 92 -1.70 15.61 2.59
CA ASP A 92 -2.26 16.96 2.49
C ASP A 92 -2.60 17.33 1.04
N THR A 93 -1.65 17.12 0.12
CA THR A 93 -1.85 17.39 -1.30
C THR A 93 -2.92 16.48 -1.91
N LEU A 94 -2.92 15.19 -1.55
CA LEU A 94 -3.94 14.24 -2.01
C LEU A 94 -5.33 14.61 -1.49
N GLY A 95 -5.43 15.06 -0.23
CA GLY A 95 -6.66 15.56 0.37
C GLY A 95 -7.17 16.82 -0.32
N LEU A 96 -6.28 17.77 -0.64
CA LEU A 96 -6.61 18.97 -1.40
C LEU A 96 -7.16 18.63 -2.79
N LEU A 97 -6.49 17.72 -3.52
CA LEU A 97 -6.92 17.25 -4.83
C LEU A 97 -8.30 16.57 -4.76
N ALA A 98 -8.49 15.67 -3.79
CA ALA A 98 -9.76 14.98 -3.61
C ALA A 98 -10.89 15.96 -3.26
N ALA A 99 -10.68 16.85 -2.30
CA ALA A 99 -11.70 17.82 -1.89
C ALA A 99 -12.05 18.81 -3.01
N GLY A 100 -11.05 19.34 -3.73
CA GLY A 100 -11.27 20.22 -4.88
C GLY A 100 -12.06 19.52 -5.98
N PHE A 101 -11.63 18.31 -6.36
CA PHE A 101 -12.32 17.54 -7.39
C PHE A 101 -13.78 17.25 -7.02
N MET A 102 -14.04 16.84 -5.78
CA MET A 102 -15.39 16.53 -5.29
C MET A 102 -16.30 17.76 -5.17
N PHE A 103 -15.75 18.92 -4.81
CA PHE A 103 -16.54 20.11 -4.51
C PHE A 103 -16.89 20.91 -5.77
N ASP A 104 -15.91 21.12 -6.66
CA ASP A 104 -16.06 22.00 -7.82
C ASP A 104 -15.28 21.52 -9.06
N GLY A 105 -14.81 20.27 -9.06
CA GLY A 105 -14.06 19.70 -10.17
C GLY A 105 -12.64 20.23 -10.29
N ARG A 106 -12.12 21.01 -9.33
CA ARG A 106 -10.75 21.53 -9.39
C ARG A 106 -9.71 20.42 -9.36
N TRP A 107 -8.69 20.60 -10.17
CA TRP A 107 -7.49 19.77 -10.23
C TRP A 107 -6.26 20.68 -10.40
N LEU A 108 -5.07 20.20 -10.07
CA LEU A 108 -3.83 20.96 -10.30
C LEU A 108 -3.44 20.86 -11.77
N ASP A 109 -3.29 22.01 -12.45
CA ASP A 109 -3.07 22.07 -13.90
C ASP A 109 -1.82 21.29 -14.36
N ASP A 110 -0.73 21.33 -13.57
CA ASP A 110 0.53 20.66 -13.90
C ASP A 110 0.54 19.16 -13.51
N LEU A 111 -0.55 18.64 -12.93
CA LEU A 111 -0.64 17.25 -12.52
C LEU A 111 -1.55 16.47 -13.49
N PRO A 112 -1.03 15.47 -14.23
CA PRO A 112 -1.87 14.70 -15.14
C PRO A 112 -2.99 13.98 -14.38
N ARG A 113 -4.20 14.04 -14.91
CA ARG A 113 -5.39 13.44 -14.29
C ARG A 113 -5.50 11.93 -14.53
N GLU A 114 -5.08 11.47 -15.71
CA GLU A 114 -5.18 10.08 -16.18
C GLU A 114 -4.74 9.02 -15.15
N PRO A 115 -3.60 9.16 -14.45
CA PRO A 115 -3.16 8.13 -13.51
C PRO A 115 -4.07 7.95 -12.29
N PHE A 116 -4.91 8.95 -11.98
CA PHE A 116 -5.79 8.94 -10.81
C PHE A 116 -7.21 8.45 -11.13
N LEU A 117 -7.50 8.10 -12.39
CA LEU A 117 -8.84 7.64 -12.80
C LEU A 117 -9.23 6.31 -12.16
N ALA A 118 -10.51 6.15 -11.82
CA ALA A 118 -11.06 4.90 -11.27
C ALA A 118 -11.25 3.80 -12.33
N THR A 119 -11.22 4.17 -13.61
CA THR A 119 -11.34 3.26 -14.75
C THR A 119 -10.02 2.63 -15.17
N ASN A 120 -8.90 3.03 -14.54
CA ASN A 120 -7.60 2.42 -14.76
C ASN A 120 -7.71 0.92 -14.53
N LYS A 121 -7.26 0.14 -15.51
CA LYS A 121 -7.26 -1.32 -15.44
C LYS A 121 -5.85 -1.81 -15.20
N TRP A 122 -5.72 -2.90 -14.47
CA TRP A 122 -4.53 -3.71 -14.57
C TRP A 122 -4.38 -4.09 -16.04
N GLY A 123 -3.18 -3.98 -16.62
CA GLY A 123 -2.91 -4.55 -17.95
C GLY A 123 -3.17 -6.07 -17.94
N LYS A 124 -2.83 -6.78 -19.02
CA LYS A 124 -2.61 -8.24 -18.90
C LYS A 124 -1.46 -8.45 -17.89
N GLY A 125 -1.82 -8.57 -16.62
CA GLY A 125 -1.00 -8.72 -15.43
C GLY A 125 0.14 -7.71 -15.26
N LYS A 126 0.25 -7.11 -14.07
CA LYS A 126 1.59 -7.22 -13.45
C LYS A 126 1.75 -8.71 -13.11
N GLU A 127 2.24 -9.48 -14.09
CA GLU A 127 2.69 -10.87 -13.87
C GLU A 127 3.98 -10.90 -13.04
N ASN A 128 4.67 -9.76 -12.96
CA ASN A 128 5.94 -9.67 -12.27
C ASN A 128 5.75 -9.43 -10.76
N PRO A 129 6.32 -10.33 -9.92
CA PRO A 129 6.36 -10.12 -8.48
C PRO A 129 6.97 -8.76 -8.15
N SER A 130 6.50 -8.13 -7.07
CA SER A 130 7.12 -6.95 -6.47
C SER A 130 8.61 -7.22 -6.24
N LYS A 131 9.44 -6.17 -6.20
CA LYS A 131 10.87 -6.31 -5.89
C LYS A 131 11.11 -7.09 -4.59
N ALA A 132 10.18 -7.00 -3.63
CA ALA A 132 10.21 -7.77 -2.39
C ALA A 132 9.92 -9.26 -2.61
N GLN A 133 8.91 -9.59 -3.42
CA GLN A 133 8.57 -10.96 -3.78
C GLN A 133 9.70 -11.65 -4.57
N VAL A 134 10.33 -10.93 -5.53
CA VAL A 134 11.52 -11.44 -6.25
C VAL A 134 12.65 -11.75 -5.28
N ARG A 135 12.93 -10.84 -4.33
CA ARG A 135 13.99 -11.00 -3.34
C ARG A 135 13.71 -12.13 -2.34
N ALA A 136 12.46 -12.29 -1.90
CA ALA A 136 12.05 -13.38 -1.01
C ALA A 136 12.19 -14.75 -1.69
N ALA A 137 11.80 -14.88 -2.96
CA ALA A 137 11.99 -16.10 -3.74
C ALA A 137 13.47 -16.47 -3.92
N GLN A 138 14.33 -15.48 -4.16
CA GLN A 138 15.79 -15.68 -4.28
C GLN A 138 16.44 -16.15 -2.97
N LEU A 139 16.01 -15.61 -1.82
CA LEU A 139 16.52 -16.02 -0.50
C LEU A 139 16.05 -17.42 -0.11
N ALA A 140 14.79 -17.77 -0.42
CA ALA A 140 14.27 -19.11 -0.18
C ALA A 140 15.01 -20.18 -1.01
N ALA A 141 15.37 -19.87 -2.25
CA ALA A 141 16.16 -20.76 -3.11
C ALA A 141 17.61 -20.98 -2.60
N GLN A 142 18.17 -20.03 -1.84
CA GLN A 142 19.54 -20.12 -1.28
C GLN A 142 19.62 -20.87 0.06
N GLN A 143 18.48 -21.16 0.69
CA GLN A 143 18.40 -21.86 1.98
C GLN A 143 17.99 -23.33 1.85
N GLY A 144 17.79 -23.81 0.61
CA GLY A 144 17.39 -25.17 0.28
C GLY A 144 18.48 -26.06 -0.32
N GLU A 145 19.76 -25.66 -0.23
CA GLU A 145 20.93 -26.49 -0.55
C GLU A 145 21.71 -26.89 0.71
#